data_AF-A0A350JJX8-F1
#
_entry.id   AF-A0A350JJX8-F1
#
_cell.length_a   1.000
_cell.length_b   1.000
_cell.length_c   1.000
_cell.angle_alpha   90.00
_cell.angle_beta   90.00
_cell.angle_gamma   90.00
#
_symmetry.space_group_name_H-M   'P 1'
#
loop_
_entity.id
_entity.type
_entity.pdbx_description
1 polymer ?
#
loop_
_entity_poly.entity_id
_entity_poly.type
_entity_poly.pdbx_seq_one_letter_code
_entity_poly.pdbx_strand_id
1 'polypeptide(L)'
;MRGTIKSDDVKSVLLQEELDHINLYLDIEKVRFGHRLQTVIDIDEEALELSIPPLLLQPLMENAIKFGLYGTTDDVLMELKASAVNNTLQVQISNPFDKDVNT
;
A
#
# COMPACT_ATOMS: atom_id res chain seq x y z
N MET A 1 9.80 16.32 -14.19
CA MET A 1 8.73 16.97 -14.98
C MET A 1 7.41 16.38 -14.51
N ARG A 2 6.60 17.11 -13.72
CA ARG A 2 5.28 16.62 -13.29
C ARG A 2 4.34 16.79 -14.48
N GLY A 3 4.01 15.68 -15.14
CA GLY A 3 3.04 15.69 -16.23
C GLY A 3 1.67 16.06 -15.70
N THR A 4 1.10 17.12 -16.27
CA THR A 4 -0.29 17.52 -16.11
C THR A 4 -1.17 16.32 -16.45
N ILE A 5 -1.95 15.82 -15.49
CA ILE A 5 -2.90 14.73 -15.72
C ILE A 5 -3.97 15.29 -16.66
N LYS A 6 -3.86 14.95 -17.95
CA LYS A 6 -4.96 15.10 -18.90
C LYS A 6 -6.03 14.08 -18.51
N SER A 7 -7.23 14.57 -18.25
CA SER A 7 -8.42 13.81 -17.83
C SER A 7 -9.04 12.98 -18.97
N ASP A 8 -8.24 12.36 -19.82
CA ASP A 8 -8.71 11.51 -20.92
C ASP A 8 -8.16 10.08 -20.72
N ASP A 9 -9.05 9.13 -20.42
CA ASP A 9 -8.85 7.66 -20.39
C ASP A 9 -7.83 7.07 -19.40
N VAL A 10 -7.83 7.50 -18.13
CA VAL A 10 -7.27 6.61 -17.08
C VAL A 10 -8.26 5.48 -16.87
N LYS A 11 -8.03 4.33 -17.52
CA LYS A 11 -8.79 3.10 -17.26
C LYS A 11 -8.68 2.77 -15.78
N SER A 12 -9.78 2.95 -15.06
CA SER A 12 -9.88 2.56 -13.67
C SER A 12 -9.78 1.05 -13.55
N VAL A 13 -9.13 0.58 -12.49
CA VAL A 13 -8.98 -0.84 -12.14
C VAL A 13 -9.74 -1.10 -10.85
N LEU A 14 -10.15 -2.34 -10.61
CA LEU A 14 -10.75 -2.69 -9.32
C LEU A 14 -9.70 -2.58 -8.21
N LEU A 15 -10.13 -2.22 -7.01
CA LEU A 15 -9.26 -2.24 -5.83
C LEU A 15 -8.62 -3.63 -5.66
N GLN A 16 -9.37 -4.69 -5.94
CA GLN A 16 -8.86 -6.06 -5.93
C GLN A 16 -7.65 -6.26 -6.85
N GLU A 17 -7.65 -5.71 -8.06
CA GLU A 17 -6.53 -5.85 -9.00
C GLU A 17 -5.26 -5.15 -8.46
N GLU A 18 -5.40 -3.96 -7.88
CA GLU A 18 -4.28 -3.29 -7.21
C GLU A 18 -3.79 -4.07 -5.97
N LEU A 19 -4.69 -4.66 -5.20
CA LEU A 19 -4.33 -5.49 -4.05
C LEU A 19 -3.57 -6.76 -4.46
N ASP A 20 -3.94 -7.39 -5.58
CA ASP A 20 -3.21 -8.54 -6.12
C ASP A 20 -1.77 -8.18 -6.46
N HIS A 21 -1.56 -6.99 -7.05
CA HIS A 21 -0.22 -6.46 -7.32
C HIS A 21 0.56 -6.17 -6.03
N ILE A 22 -0.10 -5.57 -5.03
CA ILE A 22 0.51 -5.30 -3.72
C ILE A 22 0.91 -6.61 -3.02
N ASN A 23 0.05 -7.63 -3.05
CA ASN A 23 0.33 -8.92 -2.45
C ASN A 23 1.56 -9.59 -3.08
N LEU A 24 1.64 -9.60 -4.41
CA LEU A 24 2.82 -10.11 -5.12
C LEU A 24 4.09 -9.36 -4.73
N TYR A 25 4.00 -8.02 -4.63
CA TYR A 25 5.11 -7.19 -4.21
C TYR A 25 5.54 -7.49 -2.76
N LEU A 26 4.58 -7.61 -1.84
CA LEU A 26 4.84 -7.95 -0.44
C LEU A 26 5.47 -9.34 -0.30
N ASP A 27 5.06 -10.32 -1.10
CA ASP A 27 5.66 -11.65 -1.08
C ASP A 27 7.14 -11.62 -1.50
N ILE A 28 7.47 -10.83 -2.52
CA ILE A 28 8.87 -10.62 -2.94
C ILE A 28 9.67 -9.95 -1.81
N GLU A 29 9.14 -8.90 -1.18
CA GLU A 29 9.84 -8.21 -0.09
C GLU A 29 9.93 -9.07 1.18
N LYS A 30 8.94 -9.93 1.48
CA LYS A 30 9.00 -10.91 2.57
C LYS A 30 10.14 -11.91 2.38
N VAL A 31 10.41 -12.35 1.16
CA VAL A 31 11.59 -13.20 0.88
C VAL A 31 12.89 -12.46 1.19
N ARG A 32 12.94 -11.15 0.89
CA ARG A 32 14.14 -10.32 1.09
C ARG A 32 14.38 -9.94 2.56
N PHE A 33 13.34 -9.61 3.31
CA PHE A 33 13.43 -9.16 4.71
C PHE A 33 13.14 -10.27 5.73
N GLY A 34 12.68 -11.44 5.27
CA GLY A 34 12.36 -12.58 6.11
C GLY A 34 11.24 -12.29 7.10
N HIS A 35 11.37 -12.84 8.30
CA HIS A 35 10.37 -12.73 9.37
C HIS A 35 10.16 -11.30 9.91
N ARG A 36 11.05 -10.37 9.54
CA ARG A 36 11.03 -8.98 10.01
C ARG A 36 9.89 -8.18 9.41
N LEU A 37 9.37 -8.56 8.24
CA LEU A 37 8.25 -7.89 7.60
C LEU A 37 6.95 -8.65 7.90
N GLN A 38 6.17 -8.11 8.81
CA GLN A 38 4.82 -8.56 9.11
C GLN A 38 3.81 -7.66 8.38
N THR A 39 2.79 -8.26 7.79
CA THR A 39 1.78 -7.53 7.00
C THR A 39 0.39 -7.94 7.45
N VAL A 40 -0.45 -6.97 7.78
CA VAL A 40 -1.88 -7.16 8.07
C VAL A 40 -2.67 -6.41 7.01
N ILE A 41 -3.55 -7.13 6.32
CA ILE A 41 -4.41 -6.60 5.26
C ILE A 41 -5.85 -6.86 5.70
N ASP A 42 -6.61 -5.78 5.90
CA ASP A 42 -7.98 -5.81 6.42
C ASP A 42 -8.87 -4.95 5.50
N ILE A 43 -9.61 -5.61 4.62
CA ILE A 43 -10.33 -4.96 3.53
C ILE A 43 -11.78 -5.42 3.56
N ASP A 44 -12.71 -4.47 3.54
CA ASP A 44 -14.14 -4.77 3.40
C ASP A 44 -14.41 -5.35 2.00
N GLU A 45 -15.26 -6.38 1.91
CA GLU A 45 -15.63 -7.01 0.62
C GLU A 45 -16.22 -5.97 -0.36
N GLU A 46 -17.03 -5.04 0.16
CA GLU A 46 -17.63 -3.94 -0.60
C GLU A 46 -16.57 -3.00 -1.20
N ALA A 47 -15.40 -2.85 -0.55
CA ALA A 47 -14.32 -2.01 -1.04
C ALA A 47 -13.59 -2.65 -2.24
N LEU A 48 -13.53 -3.99 -2.31
CA LEU A 48 -12.83 -4.72 -3.37
C LEU A 48 -13.40 -4.45 -4.77
N GLU A 49 -14.72 -4.21 -4.85
CA GLU A 49 -15.46 -3.96 -6.08
C GLU A 49 -15.38 -2.48 -6.54
N LEU A 50 -14.80 -1.60 -5.73
CA LEU A 50 -14.67 -0.18 -6.08
C LEU A 50 -13.53 0.03 -7.07
N SER A 51 -13.79 0.89 -8.07
CA SER A 51 -12.82 1.24 -9.10
C SER A 51 -11.94 2.42 -8.66
N ILE A 52 -10.63 2.26 -8.79
CA ILE A 52 -9.63 3.28 -8.48
C ILE A 52 -8.73 3.56 -9.68
N PRO A 53 -8.07 4.73 -9.74
CA PRO A 53 -6.97 4.94 -10.66
C PRO A 53 -5.90 3.86 -10.47
N PRO A 54 -5.36 3.30 -11.56
CA PRO A 54 -4.28 2.31 -11.48
C PRO A 54 -3.01 2.93 -10.91
N LEU A 55 -2.18 2.10 -10.28
CA LEU A 55 -0.93 2.50 -9.64
C LEU A 55 -1.10 3.57 -8.55
N LEU A 56 -2.26 3.59 -7.89
CA LEU A 56 -2.50 4.52 -6.79
C LEU A 56 -1.93 3.97 -5.48
N LEU A 57 -2.10 2.66 -5.22
CA LEU A 57 -1.67 2.06 -3.96
C LEU A 57 -0.23 1.58 -4.01
N GLN A 58 0.23 1.09 -5.16
CA GLN A 58 1.60 0.62 -5.33
C GLN A 58 2.67 1.64 -4.85
N PRO A 59 2.70 2.91 -5.30
CA PRO A 59 3.73 3.86 -4.86
C PRO A 59 3.62 4.21 -3.36
N LEU A 60 2.42 4.14 -2.77
CA LEU A 60 2.24 4.37 -1.34
C LEU A 60 2.80 3.20 -0.53
N MET A 61 2.53 1.96 -0.97
CA MET A 61 3.08 0.75 -0.37
C MET A 61 4.60 0.69 -0.48
N GLU A 62 5.16 0.97 -1.66
CA GLU A 62 6.61 1.05 -1.87
C GLU A 62 7.26 2.05 -0.92
N ASN A 63 6.67 3.24 -0.76
CA ASN A 63 7.16 4.24 0.17
C ASN A 63 7.07 3.75 1.62
N ALA A 64 5.93 3.16 2.03
CA ALA A 64 5.73 2.70 3.39
C ALA A 64 6.73 1.58 3.77
N ILE A 65 7.02 0.64 2.86
CA ILE A 65 8.04 -0.40 3.07
C ILE A 65 9.43 0.22 3.11
N LYS A 66 9.73 1.11 2.16
CA LYS A 66 11.02 1.78 2.10
C LYS A 66 11.34 2.53 3.40
N PHE A 67 10.41 3.32 3.91
CA PHE A 67 10.64 4.09 5.13
C PHE A 67 10.44 3.28 6.42
N GLY A 68 9.63 2.20 6.39
CA GLY A 68 9.40 1.34 7.54
C GLY A 68 10.54 0.35 7.82
N LEU A 69 11.22 -0.16 6.77
CA LEU A 69 12.24 -1.20 6.89
C LEU A 69 13.68 -0.71 6.68
N TYR A 70 13.90 0.34 5.88
CA TYR A 70 15.26 0.81 5.60
C TYR A 70 15.71 1.77 6.70
N GLY A 71 16.23 1.21 7.80
CA GLY A 71 16.76 1.98 8.93
C GLY A 71 16.53 1.28 10.27
N THR A 72 15.48 0.47 10.35
CA THR A 72 15.13 -0.33 11.51
C THR A 72 15.82 -1.70 11.43
N THR A 73 16.30 -2.23 12.56
CA THR A 73 16.79 -3.62 12.68
C THR A 73 15.73 -4.57 13.21
N ASP A 74 14.64 -4.03 13.74
CA ASP A 74 13.58 -4.79 14.41
C ASP A 74 12.49 -5.27 13.45
N ASP A 75 11.52 -5.99 14.02
CA ASP A 75 10.31 -6.43 13.33
C ASP A 75 9.38 -5.25 13.05
N VAL A 76 8.82 -5.21 11.85
CA VAL A 76 8.01 -4.11 11.32
C VAL A 76 6.64 -4.65 10.95
N LEU A 77 5.60 -4.05 11.53
CA LEU A 77 4.21 -4.35 11.20
C LEU A 77 3.65 -3.32 10.22
N MET A 78 3.39 -3.75 8.99
CA MET A 78 2.70 -2.97 7.98
C MET A 78 1.21 -3.29 8.04
N GLU A 79 0.36 -2.27 8.10
CA GLU A 79 -1.09 -2.44 8.04
C GLU A 79 -1.67 -1.73 6.81
N LEU A 80 -2.48 -2.45 6.05
CA LEU A 80 -3.30 -1.90 4.96
C LEU A 80 -4.76 -2.15 5.29
N LYS A 81 -5.54 -1.06 5.33
CA LYS A 81 -6.98 -1.10 5.57
C LYS A 81 -7.73 -0.43 4.45
N ALA A 82 -8.85 -1.00 4.03
CA ALA A 82 -9.74 -0.33 3.09
C ALA A 82 -11.20 -0.63 3.38
N SER A 83 -12.02 0.41 3.37
CA SER A 83 -13.44 0.34 3.69
C SER A 83 -14.27 1.25 2.79
N ALA A 84 -15.49 0.84 2.51
CA ALA A 84 -16.46 1.62 1.76
C ALA A 84 -17.33 2.40 2.75
N VAL A 85 -17.07 3.71 2.92
CA VAL A 85 -17.79 4.55 3.89
C VAL A 85 -18.49 5.68 3.15
N ASN A 86 -19.83 5.78 3.30
CA ASN A 86 -20.64 6.82 2.67
C ASN A 86 -20.38 6.98 1.16
N ASN A 87 -20.36 5.86 0.43
CA ASN A 87 -20.14 5.83 -1.01
C ASN A 87 -18.74 6.34 -1.46
N THR A 88 -17.79 6.39 -0.52
CA THR A 88 -16.39 6.78 -0.74
C THR A 88 -15.48 5.64 -0.30
N LEU A 89 -14.47 5.33 -1.10
CA LEU A 89 -13.41 4.40 -0.70
C LEU A 89 -12.45 5.10 0.26
N GLN A 90 -12.32 4.58 1.48
CA GLN A 90 -11.30 4.98 2.43
C GLN A 90 -10.18 3.93 2.40
N VAL A 91 -8.95 4.35 2.11
CA VAL A 91 -7.76 3.48 2.19
C VAL A 91 -6.77 4.07 3.18
N GLN A 92 -6.25 3.22 4.06
CA GLN A 92 -5.26 3.58 5.07
C GLN A 92 -4.07 2.62 4.98
N ILE A 93 -2.87 3.19 4.87
CA ILE A 93 -1.60 2.46 4.94
C ILE A 93 -0.86 2.98 6.17
N SER A 94 -0.44 2.06 7.04
CA SER A 94 0.30 2.35 8.26
C SER A 94 1.61 1.57 8.27
N ASN A 95 2.70 2.26 8.58
CA ASN A 95 4.00 1.68 8.83
C ASN A 95 4.55 2.26 10.13
N PRO A 96 5.34 1.50 10.91
CA PRO A 96 6.02 2.05 12.06
C PRO A 96 7.01 3.11 11.58
N PHE A 97 7.10 4.19 12.34
CA PHE A 97 8.04 5.27 12.12
C PHE A 97 9.13 5.19 13.17
N ASP A 98 10.36 4.97 12.74
CA ASP A 98 11.52 5.09 13.61
C ASP A 98 11.91 6.57 13.74
N LYS A 99 11.77 7.10 14.96
CA LYS A 99 12.10 8.50 15.27
C LYS A 99 13.62 8.73 15.34
N ASP A 100 14.42 7.68 15.40
CA ASP A 100 15.85 7.75 15.67
C ASP A 100 16.72 7.70 14.39
N VAL A 101 16.11 7.55 13.20
CA VAL A 101 16.80 7.53 11.88
C VAL A 101 17.32 8.92 11.43
N ASN A 102 17.25 9.94 12.29
CA ASN A 102 17.92 11.23 12.06
C ASN A 102 18.84 11.58 13.23
N THR A 103 20.09 11.10 13.20
CA THR A 103 21.24 11.79 13.80
C THR A 103 22.48 11.53 12.95
#